data_AF-A0A5N6SMV3-F1
#
_entry.id   AF-A0A5N6SMV3-F1
#
_cell.length_a   1.000
_cell.length_b   1.000
_cell.length_c   1.000
_cell.angle_alpha   90.00
_cell.angle_beta   90.00
_cell.angle_gamma   90.00
#
_symmetry.space_group_name_H-M   'P 1'
#
loop_
_entity.id
_entity.type
_entity.pdbx_description
1 polymer ?
#
loop_
_entity_poly.entity_id
_entity_poly.type
_entity_poly.pdbx_seq_one_letter_code
_entity_poly.pdbx_strand_id
1 'polypeptide(L)'
;MAHKPDYVLTRDYLNNNRINLHHYLCVELFGYHTHPDIPTADPNLKVADVGTGTGIWLTDLARRLPMTLPSNVHTRVWDIKTDLPEDLIGVYNIVHVRHFTLVLLEEEVENILTRLFKLLKVDMNLWRILKTNPNNQSDALEGLFQALQGQDNRLSWTYVSSLVSCFEAARFKNVKSEAKDVPLYLALVLHECNLLITDILPRKMKNKKVKEFVKEIMPRVESETCEGSCWAFTRWSVVGRKPQ
;
A
#
# COMPACT_ATOMS: atom_id res chain seq x y z
N MET A 1 -0.66 -30.34 -7.74
CA MET A 1 -1.00 -28.96 -7.31
C MET A 1 0.30 -28.30 -6.88
N ALA A 2 0.71 -27.21 -7.54
CA ALA A 2 1.93 -26.51 -7.16
C ALA A 2 1.79 -26.01 -5.72
N HIS A 3 2.78 -26.29 -4.87
CA HIS A 3 2.80 -25.82 -3.50
C HIS A 3 2.75 -24.30 -3.52
N LYS A 4 1.75 -23.70 -2.86
CA LYS A 4 1.64 -22.24 -2.73
C LYS A 4 2.98 -21.72 -2.19
N PRO A 5 3.64 -20.74 -2.84
CA PRO A 5 4.91 -20.24 -2.34
C PRO A 5 4.66 -19.59 -0.98
N ASP A 6 5.23 -20.19 0.06
CA ASP A 6 5.17 -19.65 1.41
C ASP A 6 5.96 -18.35 1.50
N TYR A 7 5.40 -17.37 2.20
CA TYR A 7 6.07 -16.11 2.48
C TYR A 7 7.48 -16.37 3.05
N VAL A 8 8.49 -15.71 2.50
CA VAL A 8 9.91 -16.06 2.70
C VAL A 8 10.43 -15.72 4.10
N LEU A 9 9.76 -14.85 4.84
CA LEU A 9 10.16 -14.44 6.19
C LEU A 9 9.27 -15.08 7.28
N THR A 10 9.81 -15.23 8.49
CA THR A 10 9.05 -15.69 9.65
C THR A 10 8.08 -14.60 10.15
N ARG A 11 7.09 -15.00 10.96
CA ARG A 11 6.14 -14.09 11.63
C ARG A 11 6.41 -14.06 13.14
N ASP A 12 7.68 -13.90 13.51
CA ASP A 12 8.14 -13.88 14.90
C ASP A 12 8.52 -12.46 15.35
N TYR A 13 8.91 -12.33 16.62
CA TYR A 13 9.26 -11.04 17.21
C TYR A 13 10.45 -10.37 16.52
N LEU A 14 11.41 -11.12 15.96
CA LEU A 14 12.55 -10.54 15.23
C LEU A 14 12.05 -9.86 13.95
N ASN A 15 11.21 -10.56 13.18
CA ASN A 15 10.60 -10.01 11.99
C ASN A 15 9.69 -8.81 12.29
N ASN A 16 8.94 -8.87 13.39
CA ASN A 16 8.06 -7.77 13.83
C ASN A 16 8.85 -6.52 14.24
N ASN A 17 9.94 -6.68 15.01
CA ASN A 17 10.80 -5.55 15.36
C ASN A 17 11.45 -4.94 14.11
N ARG A 18 11.93 -5.78 13.19
CA ARG A 18 12.49 -5.31 11.91
C ARG A 18 11.50 -4.43 11.15
N ILE A 19 10.28 -4.90 10.92
CA ILE A 19 9.30 -4.16 10.10
C ILE A 19 8.77 -2.90 10.81
N ASN A 20 8.75 -2.90 12.14
CA ASN A 20 8.41 -1.72 12.95
C ASN A 20 9.52 -0.66 12.91
N LEU A 21 10.78 -1.06 13.06
CA LEU A 21 11.91 -0.12 12.96
C LEU A 21 12.03 0.43 11.53
N HIS A 22 11.91 -0.43 10.52
CA HIS A 22 11.87 -0.01 9.11
C HIS A 22 10.79 1.04 8.82
N HIS A 23 9.62 0.96 9.48
CA HIS A 23 8.59 1.97 9.31
C HIS A 23 9.12 3.36 9.66
N TYR A 24 9.67 3.52 10.86
CA TYR A 24 10.18 4.82 11.32
C TYR A 24 11.38 5.32 10.49
N LEU A 25 12.29 4.42 10.08
CA LEU A 25 13.42 4.79 9.23
C LEU A 25 12.98 5.23 7.83
N CYS A 26 11.94 4.60 7.26
CA CYS A 26 11.35 5.05 6.01
C CYS A 26 10.67 6.42 6.15
N VAL A 27 9.93 6.65 7.23
CA VAL A 27 9.31 7.97 7.49
C VAL A 27 10.37 9.06 7.60
N GLU A 28 11.47 8.80 8.31
CA GLU A 28 12.61 9.72 8.42
C GLU A 28 13.26 9.99 7.06
N LEU A 29 13.55 8.94 6.28
CA LEU A 29 14.17 9.08 4.96
C LEU A 29 13.31 9.91 4.00
N PHE A 30 12.01 9.59 3.91
CA PHE A 30 11.12 10.29 2.99
C PHE A 30 10.71 11.67 3.51
N GLY A 31 10.75 11.89 4.83
CA GLY A 31 10.30 13.12 5.48
C GLY A 31 8.78 13.23 5.57
N TYR A 32 8.06 12.14 5.28
CA TYR A 32 6.60 12.09 5.35
C TYR A 32 6.12 10.67 5.68
N HIS A 33 4.96 10.59 6.34
CA HIS A 33 4.28 9.30 6.63
C HIS A 33 3.44 8.82 5.45
N THR A 34 2.67 9.75 4.87
CA THR A 34 1.83 9.55 3.68
C THR A 34 2.30 10.58 2.67
N HIS A 35 2.39 10.21 1.39
CA HIS A 35 2.88 11.11 0.35
C HIS A 35 2.08 12.44 0.36
N PRO A 36 2.74 13.63 0.32
CA PRO A 36 2.05 14.92 0.47
C PRO A 36 0.93 15.19 -0.54
N ASP A 37 1.00 14.59 -1.73
CA ASP A 37 -0.06 14.67 -2.74
C ASP A 37 -1.32 13.85 -2.43
N ILE A 38 -1.34 13.05 -1.37
CA ILE A 38 -2.51 12.29 -0.94
C ILE A 38 -3.30 13.13 0.07
N PRO A 39 -4.52 13.60 -0.25
CA PRO A 39 -5.32 14.39 0.67
C PRO A 39 -5.74 13.55 1.88
N THR A 40 -5.51 14.09 3.08
CA THR A 40 -5.81 13.43 4.35
C THR A 40 -6.77 14.23 5.24
N ALA A 41 -7.32 15.33 4.72
CA ALA A 41 -8.18 16.25 5.48
C ALA A 41 -9.65 15.80 5.56
N ASP A 42 -10.10 14.86 4.72
CA ASP A 42 -11.48 14.38 4.73
C ASP A 42 -11.74 13.54 6.01
N PRO A 43 -12.66 13.95 6.90
CA PRO A 43 -12.93 13.24 8.14
C PRO A 43 -13.55 11.85 7.93
N ASN A 44 -14.05 11.54 6.73
CA ASN A 44 -14.66 10.25 6.37
C ASN A 44 -13.71 9.36 5.56
N LEU A 45 -12.40 9.62 5.60
CA LEU A 45 -11.39 8.83 4.90
C LEU A 45 -11.47 7.34 5.24
N LYS A 46 -11.69 6.52 4.22
CA LYS A 46 -11.49 5.07 4.30
C LYS A 46 -10.11 4.71 3.77
N VAL A 47 -9.29 4.14 4.63
CA VAL A 47 -7.90 3.76 4.31
C VAL A 47 -7.76 2.24 4.38
N ALA A 48 -7.16 1.66 3.34
CA ALA A 48 -6.68 0.28 3.35
C ALA A 48 -5.16 0.28 3.43
N ASP A 49 -4.60 -0.45 4.38
CA ASP A 49 -3.21 -0.89 4.37
C ASP A 49 -3.23 -2.37 3.93
N VAL A 50 -2.49 -2.74 2.89
CA VAL A 50 -2.55 -4.09 2.31
C VAL A 50 -1.22 -4.79 2.52
N GLY A 51 -1.27 -6.01 3.07
CA GLY A 51 -0.10 -6.71 3.61
C GLY A 51 0.49 -5.99 4.82
N THR A 52 -0.39 -5.59 5.75
CA THR A 52 -0.11 -4.70 6.90
C THR A 52 0.98 -5.20 7.85
N GLY A 53 1.26 -6.51 7.86
CA GLY A 53 2.21 -7.13 8.77
C GLY A 53 1.79 -6.93 10.23
N THR A 54 2.53 -6.10 10.96
CA THR A 54 2.22 -5.70 12.34
C THR A 54 1.13 -4.63 12.45
N GLY A 55 0.71 -4.05 11.33
CA GLY A 55 -0.22 -2.92 11.30
C GLY A 55 0.41 -1.58 11.67
N ILE A 56 1.74 -1.50 11.85
CA ILE A 56 2.44 -0.31 12.34
C ILE A 56 2.20 0.95 11.50
N TRP A 57 2.05 0.82 10.18
CA TRP A 57 1.76 1.98 9.32
C TRP A 57 0.36 2.52 9.61
N LEU A 58 -0.63 1.64 9.70
CA LEU A 58 -2.01 2.04 9.96
C LEU A 58 -2.19 2.61 11.37
N THR A 59 -1.49 2.06 12.37
CA THR A 59 -1.55 2.58 13.74
C THR A 59 -0.81 3.92 13.89
N ASP A 60 0.32 4.12 13.22
CA ASP A 60 0.99 5.43 13.18
C ASP A 60 0.16 6.46 12.40
N LEU A 61 -0.51 6.06 11.31
CA LEU A 61 -1.45 6.92 10.59
C LEU A 61 -2.60 7.38 11.50
N ALA A 62 -3.24 6.45 12.20
CA ALA A 62 -4.39 6.73 13.06
C ALA A 62 -4.06 7.75 14.15
N ARG A 63 -2.82 7.77 14.64
CA ARG A 63 -2.33 8.76 15.62
C ARG A 63 -2.09 10.15 15.00
N ARG A 64 -1.84 10.24 13.69
CA ARG A 64 -1.50 11.49 12.97
C ARG A 64 -2.72 12.17 12.36
N LEU A 65 -3.82 11.46 12.16
CA LEU A 65 -5.07 12.02 11.67
C LEU A 65 -5.93 12.50 12.84
N PRO A 66 -6.78 13.53 12.66
CA PRO A 66 -7.64 14.08 13.72
C PRO A 66 -8.75 13.14 14.19
N MET A 67 -8.80 11.90 13.69
CA MET A 67 -9.75 10.88 14.12
C MET A 67 -9.27 10.25 15.44
N THR A 68 -10.16 10.15 16.41
CA THR A 68 -9.87 9.53 17.72
C THR A 68 -9.41 8.07 17.57
N LEU A 69 -8.43 7.68 18.42
CA LEU A 69 -7.78 6.37 18.59
C LEU A 69 -8.72 5.13 18.54
N PRO A 70 -8.15 3.90 18.55
CA PRO A 70 -8.07 2.91 17.47
C PRO A 70 -9.36 2.11 17.16
N SER A 71 -10.54 2.49 17.68
CA SER A 71 -11.79 1.72 17.43
C SER A 71 -12.22 1.68 15.97
N ASN A 72 -11.62 2.52 15.13
CA ASN A 72 -11.81 2.59 13.68
C ASN A 72 -10.87 1.67 12.88
N VAL A 73 -9.92 0.99 13.52
CA VAL A 73 -8.97 0.09 12.85
C VAL A 73 -9.46 -1.36 12.91
N HIS A 74 -9.66 -1.96 11.73
CA HIS A 74 -10.14 -3.33 11.58
C HIS A 74 -9.14 -4.14 10.77
N THR A 75 -8.83 -5.36 11.22
CA THR A 75 -7.96 -6.29 10.48
C THR A 75 -8.78 -7.37 9.80
N ARG A 76 -8.45 -7.65 8.54
CA ARG A 76 -9.02 -8.76 7.77
C ARG A 76 -7.90 -9.62 7.21
N VAL A 77 -8.06 -10.94 7.28
CA VAL A 77 -7.20 -11.87 6.57
C VAL A 77 -7.75 -12.07 5.17
N TRP A 78 -6.98 -11.68 4.17
CA TRP A 78 -7.25 -11.92 2.75
C TRP A 78 -5.93 -12.16 2.03
N ASP A 79 -5.93 -13.12 1.11
CA ASP A 79 -4.79 -13.34 0.22
C ASP A 79 -4.98 -12.50 -1.04
N ILE A 80 -4.14 -11.48 -1.21
CA ILE A 80 -4.18 -10.57 -2.35
C ILE A 80 -3.99 -11.26 -3.71
N LYS A 81 -3.47 -12.49 -3.73
CA LYS A 81 -3.35 -13.31 -4.95
C LYS A 81 -4.67 -13.99 -5.35
N THR A 82 -5.68 -13.96 -4.50
CA THR A 82 -7.02 -14.52 -4.73
C THR A 82 -8.02 -13.45 -5.18
N ASP A 83 -9.22 -13.88 -5.54
CA ASP A 83 -10.29 -12.96 -5.95
C ASP A 83 -10.62 -11.92 -4.90
N LEU A 84 -10.86 -10.70 -5.41
CA LEU A 84 -11.09 -9.53 -4.58
C LEU A 84 -12.49 -9.66 -3.98
N PRO A 85 -12.62 -9.64 -2.64
CA PRO A 85 -13.93 -9.70 -2.01
C PRO A 85 -14.79 -8.51 -2.44
N GLU A 86 -16.04 -8.79 -2.82
CA GLU A 86 -16.96 -7.80 -3.39
C GLU A 86 -17.16 -6.59 -2.47
N ASP A 87 -17.17 -6.84 -1.16
CA ASP A 87 -17.35 -5.83 -0.12
C ASP A 87 -16.18 -4.85 0.02
N LEU A 88 -15.03 -5.12 -0.63
CA LEU A 88 -13.85 -4.24 -0.63
C LEU A 88 -13.72 -3.40 -1.90
N ILE A 89 -14.54 -3.67 -2.92
CA ILE A 89 -14.45 -3.01 -4.22
C ILE A 89 -14.95 -1.57 -4.10
N GLY A 90 -14.13 -0.60 -4.53
CA GLY A 90 -14.52 0.80 -4.58
C GLY A 90 -14.75 1.46 -3.21
N VAL A 91 -14.20 0.89 -2.13
CA VAL A 91 -14.48 1.35 -0.77
C VAL A 91 -13.49 2.42 -0.30
N TYR A 92 -12.23 2.32 -0.70
CA TYR A 92 -11.15 3.03 -0.03
C TYR A 92 -10.73 4.29 -0.78
N ASN A 93 -10.54 5.39 -0.06
CA ASN A 93 -9.95 6.62 -0.60
C ASN A 93 -8.44 6.49 -0.78
N ILE A 94 -7.78 5.77 0.14
CA ILE A 94 -6.33 5.54 0.15
C ILE A 94 -6.10 4.04 0.24
N VAL A 95 -5.27 3.52 -0.67
CA VAL A 95 -4.77 2.14 -0.61
C VAL A 95 -3.25 2.24 -0.49
N HIS A 96 -2.72 1.80 0.64
CA HIS A 96 -1.31 1.79 0.96
C HIS A 96 -0.75 0.37 0.85
N VAL A 97 0.47 0.27 0.33
CA VAL A 97 1.23 -0.97 0.20
C VAL A 97 2.71 -0.65 0.46
N ARG A 98 3.40 -1.50 1.22
CA ARG A 98 4.84 -1.39 1.42
C ARG A 98 5.53 -2.76 1.51
N HIS A 99 6.81 -2.80 1.15
CA HIS A 99 7.67 -4.00 1.23
C HIS A 99 7.13 -5.23 0.48
N PHE A 100 6.33 -5.02 -0.57
CA PHE A 100 5.79 -6.10 -1.40
C PHE A 100 6.82 -6.80 -2.29
N THR A 101 8.02 -6.24 -2.44
CA THR A 101 9.15 -6.89 -3.12
C THR A 101 9.57 -8.22 -2.47
N LEU A 102 9.19 -8.46 -1.21
CA LEU A 102 9.42 -9.73 -0.50
C LEU A 102 8.18 -10.65 -0.49
N VAL A 103 7.10 -10.23 -1.15
CA VAL A 103 5.78 -10.89 -1.14
C VAL A 103 5.38 -11.36 -2.55
N LEU A 104 5.72 -10.56 -3.57
CA LEU A 104 5.35 -10.78 -4.96
C LEU A 104 6.56 -11.17 -5.81
N LEU A 105 6.31 -12.04 -6.78
CA LEU A 105 7.18 -12.22 -7.93
C LEU A 105 6.92 -11.11 -8.96
N GLU A 106 7.87 -10.88 -9.85
CA GLU A 106 7.79 -9.80 -10.85
C GLU A 106 6.57 -9.95 -11.76
N GLU A 107 6.30 -11.19 -12.21
CA GLU A 107 5.16 -11.55 -13.04
C GLU A 107 3.80 -11.40 -12.31
N GLU A 108 3.79 -11.30 -10.98
CA GLU A 108 2.57 -11.11 -10.19
C GLU A 108 2.22 -9.62 -10.03
N VAL A 109 3.17 -8.71 -10.24
CA VAL A 109 3.01 -7.27 -9.90
C VAL A 109 1.83 -6.63 -10.62
N GLU A 110 1.69 -6.85 -11.93
CA GLU A 110 0.64 -6.22 -12.74
C GLU A 110 -0.78 -6.62 -12.30
N ASN A 111 -0.99 -7.92 -12.07
CA ASN A 111 -2.27 -8.44 -11.60
C ASN A 111 -2.62 -7.88 -10.21
N ILE A 112 -1.62 -7.80 -9.33
CA ILE A 112 -1.83 -7.29 -7.97
C ILE A 112 -2.11 -5.79 -7.99
N LEU A 113 -1.42 -5.00 -8.81
CA LEU A 113 -1.73 -3.59 -9.02
C LEU A 113 -3.17 -3.40 -9.54
N THR A 114 -3.61 -4.26 -10.45
CA THR A 114 -5.00 -4.26 -10.96
C THR A 114 -6.02 -4.54 -9.84
N ARG A 115 -5.72 -5.45 -8.91
CA ARG A 115 -6.57 -5.73 -7.74
C ARG A 115 -6.58 -4.56 -6.75
N LEU A 116 -5.43 -3.97 -6.46
CA LEU A 116 -5.31 -2.79 -5.60
C LEU A 116 -6.08 -1.59 -6.18
N PHE A 117 -6.06 -1.43 -7.50
CA PHE A 117 -6.82 -0.39 -8.19
C PHE A 117 -8.35 -0.55 -8.02
N LYS A 118 -8.85 -1.79 -7.93
CA LYS A 118 -10.27 -2.07 -7.69
C LYS A 118 -10.71 -1.72 -6.25
N LEU A 119 -9.80 -1.72 -5.27
CA LEU A 119 -10.09 -1.27 -3.91
C LEU A 119 -10.41 0.24 -3.82
N LEU A 120 -9.77 1.03 -4.69
CA LEU A 120 -9.93 2.48 -4.70
C LEU A 120 -11.35 2.89 -5.13
N LYS A 121 -11.99 3.72 -4.31
CA LYS A 121 -13.25 4.39 -4.63
C LYS A 121 -13.10 5.18 -5.92
N VAL A 122 -14.07 5.06 -6.82
CA VAL A 122 -14.20 5.98 -7.95
C VAL A 122 -14.80 7.26 -7.41
N ASP A 123 -14.17 8.40 -7.69
CA ASP A 123 -14.77 9.69 -7.38
C ASP A 123 -16.01 9.87 -8.25
N MET A 124 -17.18 9.47 -7.73
CA MET A 124 -18.46 9.52 -8.41
C MET A 124 -18.99 10.95 -8.58
N ASN A 125 -18.20 11.98 -8.23
CA ASN A 125 -18.48 13.38 -8.57
C ASN A 125 -18.34 13.68 -10.09
N LEU A 126 -18.42 12.67 -10.95
CA LEU A 126 -18.52 12.80 -12.41
C LEU A 126 -19.79 13.54 -12.85
N TRP A 127 -20.83 13.54 -12.01
CA TRP A 127 -22.03 14.31 -12.24
C TRP A 127 -21.96 15.66 -11.52
N ARG A 128 -21.93 16.74 -12.30
CA ARG A 128 -22.11 18.11 -11.81
C ARG A 128 -23.02 18.85 -12.76
N ILE A 129 -23.88 19.72 -12.23
CA ILE A 129 -24.69 20.60 -13.06
C ILE A 129 -23.80 21.75 -13.54
N LEU A 130 -23.54 21.77 -14.85
CA LEU A 130 -22.87 22.89 -15.49
C LEU A 130 -23.84 24.06 -15.59
N LYS A 131 -23.47 25.20 -15.00
CA LYS A 131 -24.25 26.43 -15.07
C LYS A 131 -23.62 27.36 -16.10
N THR A 132 -24.41 27.81 -17.06
CA THR A 132 -23.98 28.84 -18.04
C THR A 132 -23.78 30.21 -17.38
N ASN A 133 -24.38 30.43 -16.21
CA ASN A 133 -24.13 31.56 -15.32
C ASN A 133 -24.08 31.05 -13.87
N PRO A 134 -23.08 31.42 -13.06
CA PRO A 134 -22.96 30.97 -11.66
C PRO A 134 -24.20 31.20 -10.79
N ASN A 135 -25.01 32.23 -11.11
CA ASN A 135 -26.20 32.60 -10.34
C ASN A 135 -27.43 31.75 -10.64
N ASN A 136 -27.37 30.83 -11.61
CA ASN A 136 -28.51 29.98 -11.95
C ASN A 136 -28.81 28.99 -10.82
N GLN A 137 -30.08 28.78 -10.51
CA GLN A 137 -30.52 27.75 -9.57
C GLN A 137 -30.38 26.35 -10.19
N SER A 138 -30.07 25.34 -9.38
CA SER A 138 -29.90 23.94 -9.82
C SER A 138 -30.80 22.96 -9.08
N ASP A 139 -31.54 23.41 -8.07
CA ASP A 139 -32.26 22.59 -7.10
C ASP A 139 -33.27 21.64 -7.76
N ALA A 140 -33.95 22.08 -8.83
CA ALA A 140 -34.88 21.25 -9.59
C ALA A 140 -34.19 20.14 -10.39
N LEU A 141 -33.00 20.39 -10.94
CA LEU A 141 -32.20 19.39 -11.66
C LEU A 141 -31.58 18.39 -10.70
N GLU A 142 -31.21 18.83 -9.49
CA GLU A 142 -30.76 17.97 -8.39
C GLU A 142 -31.89 17.04 -7.92
N GLY A 143 -33.08 17.60 -7.66
CA GLY A 143 -34.26 16.82 -7.29
C GLY A 143 -34.68 15.82 -8.37
N LEU A 144 -34.62 16.21 -9.64
CA LEU A 144 -34.92 15.32 -10.77
C LEU A 144 -33.92 14.16 -10.86
N PHE A 145 -32.62 14.44 -10.72
CA PHE A 145 -31.60 13.40 -10.75
C PHE A 145 -31.81 12.39 -9.61
N GLN A 146 -32.14 12.85 -8.40
CA GLN A 146 -32.44 11.98 -7.27
C GLN A 146 -33.69 11.11 -7.49
N ALA A 147 -34.76 11.68 -8.05
CA ALA A 147 -36.02 10.96 -8.29
C ALA A 147 -35.88 9.83 -9.33
N LEU A 148 -34.97 9.98 -10.29
CA LEU A 148 -34.73 9.02 -11.38
C LEU A 148 -33.79 7.86 -10.98
N GLN A 149 -33.10 7.97 -9.85
CA GLN A 149 -32.26 6.89 -9.32
C GLN A 149 -33.13 5.70 -8.88
N GLY A 150 -32.74 4.48 -9.26
CA GLY A 150 -33.42 3.25 -8.83
C GLY A 150 -34.73 2.90 -9.54
N GLN A 151 -35.17 3.71 -10.52
CA GLN A 151 -36.40 3.45 -11.29
C GLN A 151 -36.22 2.37 -12.37
N ASP A 152 -34.99 2.16 -12.85
CA ASP A 152 -34.64 1.12 -13.83
C ASP A 152 -33.19 0.69 -13.61
N ASN A 153 -32.89 -0.61 -13.73
CA ASN A 153 -31.54 -1.15 -13.54
C ASN A 153 -30.50 -0.59 -14.53
N ARG A 154 -30.93 -0.02 -15.66
CA ARG A 154 -30.06 0.70 -16.62
C ARG A 154 -29.77 2.14 -16.20
N LEU A 155 -30.60 2.71 -15.32
CA LEU A 155 -30.40 3.99 -14.65
C LEU A 155 -29.64 3.82 -13.32
N SER A 156 -29.40 2.57 -12.91
CA SER A 156 -28.51 2.23 -11.81
C SER A 156 -27.05 2.41 -12.24
N TRP A 157 -26.30 3.17 -11.43
CA TRP A 157 -24.86 3.40 -11.61
C TRP A 157 -24.02 2.13 -11.49
N THR A 158 -24.62 0.99 -11.10
CA THR A 158 -23.98 -0.34 -11.11
C THR A 158 -23.59 -0.82 -12.51
N TYR A 159 -24.17 -0.27 -13.59
CA TYR A 159 -23.76 -0.60 -14.97
C TYR A 159 -22.51 0.19 -15.44
N VAL A 160 -22.25 1.38 -14.86
CA VAL A 160 -21.01 2.14 -15.14
C VAL A 160 -19.80 1.42 -14.54
N SER A 161 -19.97 0.72 -13.40
CA SER A 161 -18.93 -0.18 -12.87
C SER A 161 -18.59 -1.36 -13.77
N SER A 162 -19.49 -1.80 -14.66
CA SER A 162 -19.17 -2.80 -15.70
C SER A 162 -18.50 -2.23 -16.95
N LEU A 163 -18.56 -0.90 -17.17
CA LEU A 163 -17.77 -0.19 -18.18
C LEU A 163 -16.31 0.01 -17.73
N VAL A 164 -16.03 -0.04 -16.41
CA VAL A 164 -14.68 -0.04 -15.81
C VAL A 164 -13.88 -1.29 -16.19
N SER A 165 -14.55 -2.39 -16.52
CA SER A 165 -13.92 -3.56 -17.15
C SER A 165 -13.16 -3.14 -18.41
N CYS A 166 -13.66 -2.17 -19.21
CA CYS A 166 -12.97 -1.65 -20.39
C CYS A 166 -11.79 -0.67 -20.10
N PHE A 167 -11.50 -0.34 -18.84
CA PHE A 167 -10.30 0.43 -18.41
C PHE A 167 -9.11 -0.50 -18.05
N GLU A 168 -9.07 -1.65 -18.72
CA GLU A 168 -8.39 -2.91 -18.40
C GLU A 168 -6.84 -2.93 -18.49
N ALA A 169 -6.18 -1.77 -18.47
CA ALA A 169 -4.71 -1.70 -18.35
C ALA A 169 -4.28 -0.72 -17.25
N ALA A 170 -5.06 -0.66 -16.15
CA ALA A 170 -4.84 0.02 -14.86
C ALA A 170 -4.13 1.41 -14.83
N ARG A 171 -4.14 2.18 -15.93
CA ARG A 171 -3.38 3.43 -16.14
C ARG A 171 -3.68 4.50 -15.07
N PHE A 172 -3.02 4.40 -13.92
CA PHE A 172 -3.02 5.44 -12.89
C PHE A 172 -2.70 6.79 -13.53
N LYS A 173 -3.45 7.82 -13.16
CA LYS A 173 -3.17 9.20 -13.58
C LYS A 173 -2.33 9.89 -12.51
N ASN A 174 -1.58 10.92 -12.94
CA ASN A 174 -0.72 11.71 -12.08
C ASN A 174 0.26 10.84 -11.27
N VAL A 175 0.81 9.80 -11.91
CA VAL A 175 1.82 8.95 -11.28
C VAL A 175 3.05 9.79 -11.03
N LYS A 176 3.47 9.83 -9.77
CA LYS A 176 4.74 10.42 -9.35
C LYS A 176 5.53 9.34 -8.63
N SER A 177 6.82 9.29 -8.93
CA SER A 177 7.77 8.45 -8.21
C SER A 177 8.88 9.31 -7.66
N GLU A 178 9.35 8.94 -6.48
CA GLU A 178 10.50 9.53 -5.83
C GLU A 178 11.46 8.40 -5.46
N ALA A 179 12.72 8.54 -5.86
CA ALA A 179 13.81 7.70 -5.42
C ALA A 179 14.65 8.48 -4.42
N LYS A 180 14.93 7.87 -3.26
CA LYS A 180 15.87 8.42 -2.29
C LYS A 180 16.97 7.43 -2.02
N ASP A 181 18.20 7.87 -2.29
CA ASP A 181 19.38 7.22 -1.75
C ASP A 181 19.45 7.48 -0.25
N VAL A 182 19.88 6.47 0.49
CA VAL A 182 19.97 6.55 1.95
C VAL A 182 21.19 7.39 2.31
N PRO A 183 21.01 8.51 3.02
CA PRO A 183 22.15 9.32 3.46
C PRO A 183 22.98 8.53 4.47
N LEU A 184 24.29 8.80 4.53
CA LEU A 184 25.25 8.04 5.34
C LEU A 184 24.81 7.86 6.80
N TYR A 185 24.22 8.89 7.41
CA TYR A 185 23.76 8.84 8.82
C TYR A 185 22.59 7.87 9.06
N LEU A 186 21.83 7.51 8.04
CA LEU A 186 20.77 6.47 8.11
C LEU A 186 21.23 5.12 7.56
N ALA A 187 22.32 5.09 6.78
CA ALA A 187 22.74 3.92 6.03
C ALA A 187 23.09 2.74 6.95
N LEU A 188 23.87 2.99 8.01
CA LEU A 188 24.24 1.96 8.99
C LEU A 188 23.01 1.38 9.72
N VAL A 189 22.12 2.24 10.22
CA VAL A 189 20.94 1.78 10.97
C VAL A 189 19.98 0.99 10.08
N LEU A 190 19.79 1.41 8.82
CA LEU A 190 18.99 0.67 7.85
C LEU A 190 19.64 -0.66 7.45
N HIS A 191 20.96 -0.69 7.31
CA HIS A 191 21.73 -1.91 7.06
C HIS A 191 21.61 -2.91 8.21
N GLU A 192 21.86 -2.49 9.45
CA GLU A 192 21.72 -3.35 10.63
C GLU A 192 20.29 -3.87 10.78
N CYS A 193 19.29 -3.00 10.53
CA CYS A 193 17.90 -3.45 10.49
C CYS A 193 17.67 -4.49 9.38
N ASN A 194 18.27 -4.33 8.20
CA ASN A 194 18.20 -5.32 7.12
C ASN A 194 18.93 -6.63 7.46
N LEU A 195 20.03 -6.59 8.24
CA LEU A 195 20.75 -7.80 8.63
C LEU A 195 19.88 -8.78 9.41
N LEU A 196 18.83 -8.34 10.10
CA LEU A 196 17.85 -9.27 10.70
C LEU A 196 17.23 -10.25 9.67
N ILE A 197 17.20 -9.89 8.38
CA ILE A 197 16.75 -10.78 7.30
C ILE A 197 17.71 -11.97 7.15
N THR A 198 19.02 -11.78 7.34
CA THR A 198 20.01 -12.87 7.24
C THR A 198 19.88 -13.88 8.36
N ASP A 199 19.29 -13.51 9.50
CA ASP A 199 18.93 -14.45 10.57
C ASP A 199 17.58 -15.13 10.36
N ILE A 200 16.64 -14.43 9.72
CA ILE A 200 15.26 -14.89 9.52
C ILE A 200 15.15 -15.83 8.31
N LEU A 201 15.71 -15.43 7.18
CA LEU A 201 15.54 -16.12 5.90
C LEU A 201 16.10 -17.55 5.93
N PRO A 202 17.32 -17.82 6.44
CA PRO A 202 17.85 -19.18 6.53
C PRO A 202 16.98 -20.13 7.35
N ARG A 203 16.17 -19.65 8.30
CA ARG A 203 15.25 -20.51 9.07
C ARG A 203 14.22 -21.19 8.18
N LYS A 204 13.79 -20.52 7.10
CA LYS A 204 12.82 -21.03 6.11
C LYS A 204 13.44 -21.66 4.87
N MET A 205 14.72 -21.39 4.60
CA MET A 205 15.39 -21.96 3.43
C MET A 205 15.51 -23.49 3.52
N LYS A 206 15.47 -24.17 2.36
CA LYS A 206 15.80 -25.61 2.27
C LYS A 206 17.27 -25.84 1.89
N ASN A 207 17.95 -24.82 1.36
CA ASN A 207 19.32 -24.90 0.87
C ASN A 207 20.35 -24.84 2.02
N LYS A 208 20.83 -26.00 2.48
CA LYS A 208 21.78 -26.12 3.60
C LYS A 208 23.11 -25.40 3.36
N LYS A 209 23.65 -25.45 2.14
CA LYS A 209 24.93 -24.80 1.80
C LYS A 209 24.87 -23.29 2.04
N VAL A 210 23.77 -22.65 1.63
CA VAL A 210 23.60 -21.22 1.84
C VAL A 210 23.41 -20.90 3.33
N LYS A 211 22.71 -21.74 4.11
CA LYS A 211 22.59 -21.54 5.56
C LYS A 211 23.94 -21.59 6.26
N GLU A 212 24.77 -22.57 5.91
CA GLU A 212 26.11 -22.74 6.47
C GLU A 212 27.01 -21.55 6.09
N PHE A 213 26.99 -21.13 4.83
CA PHE A 213 27.72 -19.96 4.37
C PHE A 213 27.30 -18.67 5.09
N VAL A 214 26.00 -18.43 5.25
CA VAL A 214 25.51 -17.26 6.02
C VAL A 214 26.06 -17.31 7.44
N LYS A 215 25.96 -18.47 8.12
CA LYS A 215 26.48 -18.62 9.48
C LYS A 215 27.99 -18.38 9.57
N GLU A 216 28.75 -18.82 8.58
CA GLU A 216 30.20 -18.65 8.52
C GLU A 216 30.61 -17.19 8.28
N ILE A 217 29.91 -16.47 7.41
CA ILE A 217 30.29 -15.10 7.00
C ILE A 217 29.81 -14.01 7.98
N MET A 218 28.76 -14.25 8.78
CA MET A 218 28.18 -13.23 9.65
C MET A 218 29.17 -12.53 10.59
N PRO A 219 30.12 -13.22 11.28
CA PRO A 219 31.10 -12.54 12.12
C PRO A 219 31.96 -11.53 11.35
N ARG A 220 32.27 -11.82 10.08
CA ARG A 220 33.01 -10.88 9.21
C ARG A 220 32.13 -9.72 8.78
N VAL A 221 30.86 -9.97 8.44
CA VAL A 221 29.88 -8.91 8.14
C VAL A 221 29.72 -7.95 9.31
N GLU A 222 29.65 -8.45 10.54
CA GLU A 222 29.58 -7.65 11.76
C GLU A 222 30.83 -6.77 11.93
N SER A 223 32.03 -7.34 11.73
CA SER A 223 33.30 -6.59 11.77
C SER A 223 33.33 -5.48 10.73
N GLU A 224 33.02 -5.80 9.47
CA GLU A 224 33.00 -4.82 8.37
C GLU A 224 31.92 -3.73 8.62
N THR A 225 30.81 -4.09 9.26
CA THR A 225 29.76 -3.14 9.67
C THR A 225 30.25 -2.19 10.76
N CYS A 226 30.95 -2.71 11.77
CA CYS A 226 31.56 -1.88 12.82
C CYS A 226 32.62 -0.91 12.27
N GLU A 227 33.29 -1.29 11.18
CA GLU A 227 34.24 -0.45 10.43
C GLU A 227 33.57 0.58 9.52
N GLY A 228 32.23 0.57 9.42
CA GLY A 228 31.42 1.54 8.69
C GLY A 228 30.95 1.09 7.30
N SER A 229 31.17 -0.17 6.92
CA SER A 229 30.66 -0.73 5.66
C SER A 229 29.19 -1.13 5.81
N CYS A 230 28.35 -0.77 4.85
CA CYS A 230 26.92 -1.07 4.93
C CYS A 230 26.29 -1.27 3.55
N TRP A 231 25.23 -2.07 3.50
CA TRP A 231 24.36 -2.10 2.33
C TRP A 231 23.54 -0.82 2.22
N ALA A 232 23.64 -0.16 1.08
CA ALA A 232 22.80 0.98 0.72
C ALA A 232 21.85 0.58 -0.41
N PHE A 233 20.55 0.68 -0.17
CA PHE A 233 19.52 0.42 -1.17
C PHE A 233 18.74 1.71 -1.43
N THR A 234 18.65 2.13 -2.69
CA THR A 234 17.76 3.20 -3.11
C THR A 234 16.31 2.80 -2.80
N ARG A 235 15.58 3.67 -2.12
CA ARG A 235 14.18 3.42 -1.76
C ARG A 235 13.26 4.21 -2.67
N TRP A 236 12.14 3.60 -3.02
CA TRP A 236 11.16 4.17 -3.94
C TRP A 236 9.84 4.41 -3.22
N SER A 237 9.29 5.61 -3.44
CA SER A 237 7.92 5.97 -3.12
C SER A 237 7.20 6.23 -4.43
N VAL A 238 6.00 5.67 -4.60
CA VAL A 238 5.18 5.84 -5.80
C VAL A 238 3.78 6.19 -5.37
N VAL A 239 3.25 7.27 -5.91
CA VAL A 239 1.86 7.69 -5.75
C VAL A 239 1.19 7.75 -7.11
N GLY A 240 -0.06 7.30 -7.18
CA GLY A 240 -0.90 7.39 -8.37
C GLY A 240 -2.35 7.58 -7.96
N ARG A 241 -3.15 8.16 -8.84
CA ARG A 241 -4.59 8.35 -8.62
C ARG A 241 -5.41 7.54 -9.59
N LYS A 242 -6.55 7.05 -9.10
CA LYS A 242 -7.59 6.48 -9.96
C LYS A 242 -8.10 7.58 -10.91
N PRO A 243 -8.19 7.34 -12.22
CA PRO A 243 -8.83 8.28 -13.14
C PRO A 243 -10.26 8.60 -12.66
N GLN A 244 -10.66 9.87 -12.78
CA GLN A 244 -12.08 10.24 -12.80
C GLN A 244 -12.74 9.58 -14.00
#